data_AF-A0A965D5S0-F1
#
_entry.id   AF-A0A965D5S0-F1
#
_cell.length_a   1.000
_cell.length_b   1.000
_cell.length_c   1.000
_cell.angle_alpha   90.00
_cell.angle_beta   90.00
_cell.angle_gamma   90.00
#
_symmetry.space_group_name_H-M   'P 1'
#
loop_
_entity.id
_entity.type
_entity.pdbx_description
1 polymer ?
#
loop_
_entity_poly.entity_id
_entity_poly.type
_entity_poly.pdbx_seq_one_letter_code
_entity_poly.pdbx_strand_id
1 'polypeptide(L)' 'MNTVTLTQILDAPQDKPILIAGPTASGKSDLALQIAQNCGGVIVNADALQVYNNWRILS' A
#
# COMPACT_ATOMS: atom_id res chain seq x y z
N MET A 1 14.81 -10.73 6.04
CA MET A 1 13.60 -9.96 5.68
C MET A 1 13.91 -8.50 6.00
N ASN A 2 14.03 -7.62 5.02
CA ASN A 2 14.27 -6.20 5.29
C ASN A 2 12.94 -5.56 5.70
N THR A 3 12.82 -5.19 6.97
CA THR A 3 11.66 -4.46 7.48
C THR A 3 11.85 -2.99 7.17
N VAL A 4 11.01 -2.42 6.30
CA VAL A 4 10.91 -0.97 6.15
C VAL A 4 10.16 -0.43 7.37
N THR A 5 10.74 0.50 8.11
CA THR A 5 10.06 1.12 9.26
C THR A 5 9.23 2.31 8.80
N LEU A 6 8.11 2.60 9.48
CA LEU A 6 7.26 3.76 9.18
C LEU A 6 8.04 5.08 9.20
N THR A 7 9.06 5.19 10.05
CA THR A 7 10.00 6.33 10.08
C THR A 7 10.68 6.59 8.74
N GLN A 8 11.13 5.55 8.04
CA GLN A 8 11.78 5.71 6.73
C GLN A 8 10.81 6.22 5.66
N ILE A 9 9.52 5.96 5.84
CA ILE A 9 8.46 6.44 4.94
C ILE A 9 8.11 7.89 5.24
N LEU A 10 8.10 8.29 6.52
CA LEU A 10 7.85 9.66 6.96
C LEU A 10 8.95 10.64 6.53
N ASP A 11 10.18 10.16 6.39
CA ASP A 11 11.33 10.96 5.91
C ASP A 11 11.32 11.16 4.38
N ALA A 12 10.40 10.52 3.65
CA ALA A 12 10.29 10.68 2.20
C ALA A 12 9.72 12.07 1.81
N PRO A 13 10.04 12.57 0.60
CA PRO A 13 9.49 13.83 0.11
C PRO A 13 7.96 13.81 0.07
N GLN A 14 7.34 14.77 0.76
CA GLN A 14 5.87 14.90 0.90
C GLN A 14 5.15 15.22 -0.41
N ASP A 15 5.87 15.65 -1.44
CA ASP A 15 5.35 15.95 -2.78
C ASP A 15 5.31 14.72 -3.71
N LYS A 16 5.74 13.54 -3.23
CA LYS A 16 5.83 12.32 -4.04
C LYS A 16 4.91 11.21 -3.54
N PRO A 17 4.30 10.43 -4.45
CA PRO A 17 3.53 9.26 -4.07
C PRO A 17 4.43 8.14 -3.58
N ILE A 18 3.89 7.29 -2.71
CA ILE A 18 4.53 6.05 -2.25
C ILE A 18 4.01 4.89 -3.09
N LEU A 19 4.92 4.14 -3.74
CA LEU A 19 4.61 2.91 -4.45
C LEU A 19 4.90 1.69 -3.58
N ILE A 20 3.88 0.90 -3.29
CA ILE A 20 4.01 -0.37 -2.55
C ILE A 20 3.83 -1.52 -3.54
N ALA A 21 4.94 -2.15 -3.92
CA ALA A 21 4.96 -3.26 -4.87
C ALA A 21 5.45 -4.56 -4.20
N GLY A 22 5.06 -5.70 -4.76
CA GLY A 22 5.44 -7.01 -4.25
C GLY A 22 4.46 -8.13 -4.65
N PRO A 23 4.81 -9.40 -4.39
CA PRO A 23 4.00 -10.56 -4.75
C PRO A 23 2.60 -10.53 -4.13
N THR A 24 1.66 -11.29 -4.71
CA THR A 24 0.35 -11.52 -4.08
C THR A 24 0.52 -12.12 -2.68
N ALA A 25 -0.36 -11.75 -1.76
CA ALA A 25 -0.34 -12.16 -0.34
C ALA A 25 0.89 -11.70 0.49
N SER A 26 1.72 -10.77 0.00
CA SER A 26 2.87 -10.25 0.74
C SER A 26 2.55 -9.15 1.78
N GLY A 27 1.26 -8.87 2.08
CA GLY A 27 0.85 -7.86 3.07
C GLY A 27 0.89 -6.40 2.58
N LYS A 28 0.87 -6.15 1.26
CA LYS A 28 0.92 -4.78 0.69
C LYS A 28 -0.22 -3.89 1.17
N SER A 29 -1.44 -4.41 1.19
CA SER A 29 -2.63 -3.66 1.62
C SER A 29 -2.54 -3.28 3.10
N ASP A 30 -2.02 -4.18 3.94
CA ASP A 30 -1.82 -3.91 5.36
C ASP A 30 -0.79 -2.80 5.59
N LEU A 31 0.30 -2.80 4.81
CA LEU A 31 1.30 -1.73 4.86
C LEU A 31 0.71 -0.39 4.38
N ALA A 32 -0.06 -0.39 3.30
CA ALA A 32 -0.72 0.82 2.77
C ALA A 32 -1.68 1.43 3.81
N LEU A 33 -2.46 0.59 4.49
CA LEU A 33 -3.36 1.01 5.56
C LEU A 33 -2.60 1.62 6.74
N GLN A 34 -1.52 0.98 7.19
CA GLN A 34 -0.70 1.52 8.28
C GLN A 34 -0.12 2.90 7.93
N ILE A 35 0.38 3.08 6.70
CA ILE A 35 0.90 4.38 6.27
C ILE A 35 -0.21 5.43 6.24
N ALA A 36 -1.34 5.14 5.62
CA ALA A 36 -2.45 6.09 5.52
C ALA A 36 -3.02 6.48 6.90
N GLN A 37 -3.09 5.53 7.84
CA GLN A 37 -3.54 5.78 9.21
C GLN A 37 -2.58 6.65 10.02
N ASN A 38 -1.26 6.47 9.84
CA ASN A 38 -0.25 7.18 10.62
C ASN A 38 0.16 8.54 10.01
N CYS A 39 0.20 8.64 8.68
CA CYS A 39 0.70 9.81 7.98
C CYS A 39 -0.42 10.71 7.43
N GLY A 40 -1.64 10.19 7.33
CA GLY A 40 -2.69 10.77 6.49
C GLY A 40 -2.40 10.55 5.00
N GLY A 41 -3.44 10.31 4.21
CA GLY A 41 -3.29 10.12 2.76
C GLY A 41 -4.43 9.34 2.13
N VAL A 42 -4.35 9.20 0.81
CA VAL A 42 -5.33 8.44 0.02
C VAL A 42 -4.63 7.23 -0.58
N ILE A 43 -5.23 6.06 -0.38
CA ILE A 43 -4.77 4.81 -1.02
C ILE A 43 -5.44 4.73 -2.40
N VAL A 44 -4.63 4.57 -3.44
CA VAL A 44 -5.09 4.32 -4.80
C VAL A 44 -4.75 2.87 -5.16
N ASN A 45 -5.77 2.08 -5.48
CA ASN A 45 -5.56 0.69 -5.88
C ASN A 45 -4.86 0.62 -7.24
N ALA A 46 -3.81 -0.20 -7.33
CA ALA A 46 -3.05 -0.46 -8.56
C ALA A 46 -3.10 -1.93 -9.01
N ASP A 47 -3.96 -2.75 -8.40
CA ASP A 47 -4.19 -4.14 -8.77
C ASP A 47 -5.26 -4.24 -9.87
N ALA A 48 -4.90 -4.86 -10.99
CA ALA A 48 -5.77 -4.97 -12.17
C ALA A 48 -6.98 -5.90 -11.97
N LEU A 49 -6.97 -6.77 -10.95
CA LEU A 49 -8.09 -7.69 -10.65
C LEU A 49 -9.08 -7.08 -9.66
N GLN A 50 -8.61 -6.31 -8.68
CA GLN A 50 -9.46 -5.74 -7.62
C GLN A 50 -10.38 -4.59 -8.08
N VAL A 51 -10.23 -4.12 -9.32
CA VAL A 51 -11.15 -3.11 -9.91
C VAL A 51 -12.53 -3.71 -10.23
N TYR A 52 -12.64 -5.04 -10.37
CA TYR A 52 -13.88 -5.70 -10.73
C TYR A 52 -14.69 -6.10 -9.49
N ASN A 53 -15.88 -5.52 -9.32
CA ASN A 53 -16.74 -5.75 -8.14
C ASN A 53 -17.18 -7.22 -7.94
N ASN A 54 -17.17 -8.03 -9.00
CA ASN A 54 -17.66 -9.41 -8.96
C ASN A 54 -16.59 -10.43 -8.51
N TRP A 55 -15.35 -10.01 -8.23
CA TRP A 55 -14.20 -10.91 -8.01
C TRP A 55 -13.71 -11.00 -6.56
N ARG A 56 -14.55 -10.67 -5.58
CA ARG A 56 -14.18 -10.47 -4.15
C ARG A 56 -13.46 -11.63 -3.45
N ILE A 57 -13.60 -12.87 -3.93
CA ILE A 57 -12.95 -14.05 -3.33
C ILE A 57 -11.55 -14.28 -3.92
N LEU A 58 -11.34 -13.88 -5.18
CA LEU A 58 -10.12 -14.13 -5.94
C LEU A 58 -9.17 -12.92 -5.97
N SER A 59 -9.64 -11.76 -5.51
CA SER A 59 -8.99 -10.46 -5.61
C SER A 59 -8.40 -10.00 -4.30
#